data_AF-A0A6H9UR72-F1
#
_entry.id   AF-A0A6H9UR72-F1
#
_cell.length_a   1.000
_cell.length_b   1.000
_cell.length_c   1.000
_cell.angle_alpha   90.00
_cell.angle_beta   90.00
_cell.angle_gamma   90.00
#
_symmetry.space_group_name_H-M   'P 1'
#
loop_
_entity.id
_entity.type
_entity.pdbx_description
1 polymer ?
#
loop_
_entity_poly.entity_id
_entity_poly.type
_entity_poly.pdbx_seq_one_letter_code
_entity_poly.pdbx_strand_id
1 'polypeptide(L)' 'MAAAFTLPVHLTVGEHTVEVGELTLAPGEQLRPALAELFRRAADACEATAQEGGADGTP' A
#
# COMPACT_ATOMS: atom_id res chain seq x y z
N MET A 1 15.89 2.29 24.37
CA MET A 1 14.82 1.79 23.48
C MET A 1 14.84 2.64 22.23
N ALA A 2 15.09 2.05 21.07
CA ALA A 2 15.04 2.81 19.83
C ALA A 2 13.58 2.76 19.32
N ALA A 3 13.01 3.94 19.09
CA ALA A 3 11.60 4.10 18.75
C ALA A 3 11.36 3.70 17.29
N ALA A 4 10.22 3.07 17.02
CA ALA A 4 9.78 2.85 15.65
C ALA A 4 9.44 4.19 14.98
N PHE A 5 9.73 4.32 13.69
CA PHE A 5 9.43 5.50 12.89
C PHE A 5 8.23 5.21 12.00
N THR A 6 7.21 6.06 12.07
CA THR A 6 6.07 6.01 11.14
C THR A 6 6.29 7.05 10.05
N LEU A 7 6.25 6.61 8.80
CA LEU A 7 6.45 7.44 7.61
C LEU A 7 5.19 7.39 6.74
N PRO A 8 4.62 8.53 6.33
CA PRO A 8 3.55 8.51 5.35
C PRO A 8 4.09 8.02 4.00
N VAL A 9 3.29 7.23 3.30
CA VAL A 9 3.58 6.72 1.97
C VAL A 9 2.64 7.39 0.99
N HIS A 10 3.23 8.05 -0.01
CA HIS A 10 2.51 8.67 -1.11
C HIS A 10 2.81 7.92 -2.42
N LEU A 11 1.78 7.72 -3.23
CA LEU A 11 1.87 7.17 -4.59
C LEU A 11 1.61 8.29 -5.59
N THR A 12 2.54 8.49 -6.51
CA THR A 12 2.36 9.45 -7.61
C THR A 12 2.17 8.70 -8.93
N VAL A 13 1.08 8.98 -9.63
CA VAL A 13 0.75 8.43 -10.95
C VAL A 13 0.43 9.59 -11.91
N GLY A 14 1.31 9.80 -12.89
CA GLY A 14 1.23 10.98 -13.76
C GLY A 14 1.38 12.26 -12.94
N GLU A 15 0.34 13.09 -12.92
CA GLU A 15 0.26 14.33 -12.15
C GLU A 15 -0.48 14.19 -10.81
N HIS A 16 -1.03 13.01 -10.52
CA HIS A 16 -1.79 12.77 -9.29
C HIS A 16 -0.89 12.17 -8.21
N THR A 17 -0.91 12.77 -7.02
CA THR A 17 -0.27 12.21 -5.82
C THR A 17 -1.34 11.93 -4.78
N VAL A 18 -1.37 10.70 -4.28
CA VAL A 18 -2.31 10.26 -3.25
C VAL A 18 -1.58 9.64 -2.07
N GLU A 19 -2.10 9.80 -0.87
CA GLU A 19 -1.61 9.11 0.31
C GLU A 19 -2.16 7.67 0.33
N VAL A 20 -1.27 6.69 0.35
CA VAL A 20 -1.61 5.26 0.32
C VAL A 20 -1.58 4.64 1.72
N GLY A 21 -0.98 5.32 2.70
CA GLY A 21 -1.00 4.89 4.11
C GLY A 21 0.28 5.23 4.84
N GLU A 22 0.57 4.49 5.90
CA GLU A 22 1.73 4.70 6.76
C GLU A 22 2.61 3.44 6.82
N LEU A 23 3.93 3.63 6.70
CA LEU A 23 4.94 2.60 6.89
C LEU A 23 5.60 2.78 8.26
N THR A 24 5.45 1.79 9.13
CA THR A 24 6.14 1.76 10.42
C THR A 24 7.42 0.93 10.30
N LEU A 25 8.55 1.50 10.69
CA LEU A 25 9.87 0.84 10.63
C LEU A 25 10.51 0.77 12.01
N ALA A 26 11.00 -0.40 12.37
CA ALA A 26 11.85 -0.55 13.53
C ALA A 26 13.26 0.00 13.27
N PRO A 27 14.00 0.38 14.33
CA PRO A 27 15.40 0.80 14.23
C PRO A 27 16.27 -0.31 13.61
N GLY A 28 16.98 0.02 12.52
CA GLY A 28 17.82 -0.94 11.80
C GLY A 28 17.06 -1.83 10.80
N GLU A 29 15.74 -1.66 10.69
CA GLU A 29 14.93 -2.32 9.67
C GLU A 29 15.20 -1.71 8.29
N GLN A 30 15.26 -2.57 7.27
CA GLN A 30 15.54 -2.12 5.91
C GLN A 30 14.26 -1.57 5.26
N LEU A 31 14.33 -0.31 4.79
CA LEU A 31 13.21 0.38 4.13
C LEU A 31 12.67 -0.38 2.91
N ARG A 32 13.55 -0.88 2.05
CA ARG A 32 13.16 -1.53 0.77
C ARG A 32 12.26 -2.76 0.95
N PRO A 33 12.64 -3.78 1.75
CA PRO A 33 11.77 -4.94 1.96
C PRO A 33 10.46 -4.59 2.66
N ALA A 34 10.47 -3.67 3.63
CA ALA A 34 9.26 -3.24 4.32
C ALA A 34 8.28 -2.52 3.38
N LEU A 35 8.79 -1.63 2.52
CA LEU A 35 7.99 -0.96 1.48
C LEU A 35 7.44 -1.95 0.45
N ALA A 36 8.23 -2.95 0.04
CA ALA A 36 7.79 -4.00 -0.88
C ALA A 36 6.69 -4.88 -0.26
N GLU A 37 6.71 -5.12 1.04
CA GLU A 37 5.62 -5.83 1.73
C GLU A 37 4.35 -4.98 1.82
N LEU A 38 4.47 -3.69 2.12
CA LEU A 38 3.34 -2.76 2.13
C LEU A 38 2.63 -2.71 0.77
N PHE A 39 3.38 -2.55 -0.33
CA PHE A 39 2.79 -2.54 -1.68
C PHE A 39 2.19 -3.89 -2.07
N ARG A 40 2.77 -5.02 -1.66
CA ARG A 40 2.18 -6.35 -1.91
C ARG A 40 0.82 -6.49 -1.23
N ARG A 41 0.72 -6.14 0.06
CA ARG A 41 -0.56 -6.16 0.79
C ARG A 41 -1.60 -5.24 0.16
N ALA A 42 -1.18 -4.07 -0.32
CA ALA A 42 -2.07 -3.15 -1.02
C ALA A 42 -2.56 -3.75 -2.36
N ALA A 43 -1.67 -4.42 -3.11
CA ALA A 43 -2.04 -5.12 -4.34
C ALA A 43 -3.02 -6.28 -4.07
N ASP A 44 -2.75 -7.12 -3.06
CA ASP A 44 -3.65 -8.20 -2.64
C ASP A 44 -5.05 -7.67 -2.28
N ALA A 45 -5.14 -6.54 -1.57
CA ALA A 45 -6.41 -5.91 -1.23
C ALA A 45 -7.16 -5.36 -2.47
N CYS A 46 -6.43 -4.80 -3.44
CA CYS A 46 -6.99 -4.37 -4.73
C CYS A 46 -7.52 -5.56 -5.54
N GLU A 47 -6.80 -6.69 -5.58
CA GLU A 47 -7.25 -7.89 -6.28
C GLU A 47 -8.49 -8.50 -5.61
N ALA A 48 -8.52 -8.53 -4.27
CA ALA A 48 -9.68 -9.02 -3.52
C ALA A 48 -10.95 -8.19 -3.77
N THR A 49 -10.82 -6.87 -3.92
CA THR A 49 -11.94 -5.95 -4.20
C THR A 49 -12.36 -5.96 -5.67
N ALA A 50 -11.44 -6.21 -6.62
CA ALA A 50 -11.75 -6.36 -8.03
C ALA A 50 -12.66 -7.57 -8.32
N GLN A 51 -12.65 -8.59 -7.46
CA GLN A 51 -13.43 -9.80 -7.63
C GLN A 51 -14.94 -9.63 -7.29
N GLU A 52 -15.34 -8.52 -6.67
CA GLU A 52 -16.76 -8.23 -6.33
C GLU A 52 -17.51 -7.46 -7.44
N GLY A 53 -16.83 -7.05 -8.53
CA GLY A 53 -17.41 -6.26 -9.62
C GLY A 53 -17.90 -7.05 -10.85
N GLY A 54 -18.14 -8.35 -10.72
CA GLY A 54 -18.52 -9.24 -11.83
C GLY A 54 -20.02 -9.50 -11.95
N ALA A 55 -20.86 -8.47 -11.99
CA ALA A 55 -22.28 -8.61 -12.36
C ALA A 55 -22.79 -7.35 -13.08
N ASP A 56 -22.13 -6.96 -14.17
CA ASP A 56 -22.78 -6.09 -15.16
C ASP A 56 -23.69 -6.97 -16.01
N GLY A 57 -24.88 -7.23 -15.48
CA GLY A 57 -26.00 -7.82 -16.21
C GLY A 57 -26.43 -6.85 -17.31
N THR A 58 -25.89 -7.01 -18.50
CA THR A 58 -26.48 -6.44 -19.71
C THR A 58 -27.64 -7.36 -20.14
N PRO A 59 -28.88 -6.85 -20.33
CA PRO A 59 -30.05 -7.65 -20.73
C PRO A 59 -29.94 -8.21 -22.15
#